data_AF-A0A958FWP3-F1
#
_entry.id   AF-A0A958FWP3-F1
#
_cell.length_a   1.000
_cell.length_b   1.000
_cell.length_c   1.000
_cell.angle_alpha   90.00
_cell.angle_beta   90.00
_cell.angle_gamma   90.00
#
_symmetry.space_group_name_H-M   'P 1'
#
loop_
_entity.id
_entity.type
_entity.pdbx_description
1 polymer ?
#
loop_
_entity_poly.entity_id
_entity_poly.type
_entity_poly.pdbx_seq_one_letter_code
_entity_poly.pdbx_strand_id
1 'polypeptide(L)'
;MKEMELTITLEHTMREIAKFHFILAEGRKGNHLLFTPEMIRHAFSKKQEDVFGIFKDKIDEINKVLNHTFSLQSFEKKTEYIQSLPEDIQSALIVGYFQLLESHIDGQMVEGQIAGPTNPTIH
;
A
#
# COMPACT_ATOMS: atom_id res chain seq x y z
N MET A 1 14.68 32.49 6.19
CA MET A 1 15.24 31.30 5.53
C MET A 1 14.60 29.99 6.01
N LYS A 2 14.60 29.68 7.32
CA LYS A 2 13.97 28.44 7.85
C LYS A 2 12.48 28.25 7.52
N GLU A 3 11.69 29.32 7.51
CA GLU A 3 10.26 29.23 7.17
C GLU A 3 10.00 28.85 5.70
N MET A 4 10.88 29.28 4.79
CA MET A 4 10.74 28.99 3.36
C MET A 4 11.12 27.53 3.04
N GLU A 5 12.10 26.98 3.75
CA GLU A 5 12.47 25.56 3.66
C GLU A 5 11.34 24.65 4.20
N LEU A 6 10.68 25.05 5.30
CA LEU A 6 9.59 24.28 5.89
C LEU A 6 8.38 24.15 4.94
N THR A 7 8.01 25.25 4.28
CA THR A 7 6.90 25.28 3.31
C THR A 7 7.17 24.38 2.10
N ILE A 8 8.39 24.41 1.57
CA ILE A 8 8.79 23.59 0.41
C ILE A 8 8.74 22.09 0.75
N THR A 9 9.20 21.70 1.94
CA THR A 9 9.14 20.30 2.40
C THR A 9 7.70 19.84 2.59
N LEU A 10 6.83 20.68 3.17
CA LEU A 10 5.43 20.32 3.38
C LEU A 10 4.69 20.10 2.06
N GLU A 11 4.85 21.01 1.10
CA GLU A 11 4.22 20.86 -0.22
C GLU A 11 4.68 19.60 -0.95
N HIS A 12 5.97 19.28 -0.85
CA HIS A 12 6.52 18.06 -1.43
C HIS A 12 5.87 16.81 -0.81
N THR A 13 5.81 16.75 0.53
CA THR A 13 5.18 15.63 1.23
C THR A 13 3.70 15.49 0.89
N MET A 14 2.95 16.59 0.82
CA MET A 14 1.53 16.55 0.45
C MET A 14 1.32 16.01 -0.98
N ARG A 15 2.21 16.36 -1.92
CA ARG A 15 2.16 15.83 -3.30
C ARG A 15 2.40 14.32 -3.34
N GLU A 16 3.36 13.81 -2.58
CA GLU A 16 3.63 12.37 -2.53
C GLU A 16 2.50 11.58 -1.87
N ILE A 17 1.91 12.13 -0.79
CA ILE A 17 0.71 11.58 -0.16
C ILE A 17 -0.45 11.51 -1.16
N ALA A 18 -0.70 12.58 -1.92
CA ALA A 18 -1.76 12.60 -2.92
C ALA A 18 -1.54 11.56 -4.04
N LYS A 19 -0.29 11.41 -4.52
CA LYS A 19 0.06 10.37 -5.50
C LYS A 19 -0.17 8.97 -4.94
N PHE A 20 0.20 8.73 -3.68
CA PHE A 20 -0.03 7.43 -3.05
C PHE A 20 -1.52 7.13 -2.90
N HIS A 21 -2.32 8.11 -2.46
CA HIS A 21 -3.78 7.95 -2.42
C HIS A 21 -4.39 7.65 -3.79
N PHE A 22 -3.88 8.27 -4.85
CA PHE A 22 -4.31 7.95 -6.22
C PHE A 22 -4.01 6.49 -6.58
N ILE A 23 -2.80 6.00 -6.27
CA ILE A 23 -2.41 4.59 -6.51
C ILE A 23 -3.32 3.62 -5.74
N LEU A 24 -3.65 3.92 -4.48
CA LEU A 24 -4.57 3.11 -3.70
C LEU A 24 -6.01 3.19 -4.23
N ALA A 25 -6.47 4.36 -4.66
CA ALA A 25 -7.80 4.53 -5.24
C ALA A 25 -7.98 3.74 -6.55
N GLU A 26 -6.98 3.75 -7.42
CA GLU A 26 -6.97 2.91 -8.62
C GLU A 26 -6.86 1.43 -8.29
N GLY A 27 -6.03 1.06 -7.30
CA GLY A 27 -5.92 -0.31 -6.80
C GLY A 27 -7.25 -0.90 -6.35
N ARG A 28 -8.09 -0.13 -5.65
CA ARG A 28 -9.43 -0.55 -5.24
C ARG A 28 -10.39 -0.82 -6.40
N LYS A 29 -10.14 -0.23 -7.57
CA LYS A 29 -10.88 -0.50 -8.81
C LYS A 29 -10.31 -1.70 -9.58
N GLY A 30 -9.26 -2.35 -9.07
CA GLY A 30 -8.52 -3.42 -9.74
C GLY A 30 -7.36 -2.94 -10.61
N ASN A 31 -7.08 -1.62 -10.65
CA ASN A 31 -6.00 -1.04 -11.43
C ASN A 31 -4.70 -0.96 -10.60
N HIS A 32 -3.90 -2.03 -10.60
CA HIS A 32 -2.66 -2.11 -9.82
C HIS A 32 -1.47 -1.46 -10.56
N LEU A 33 -1.42 -0.13 -10.57
CA LEU A 33 -0.50 0.67 -11.41
C LEU A 33 1.00 0.38 -11.25
N LEU A 34 1.42 -0.19 -10.11
CA LEU A 34 2.84 -0.42 -9.78
C LEU A 34 3.30 -1.86 -10.02
N PHE A 35 2.38 -2.79 -10.29
CA PHE A 35 2.68 -4.21 -10.28
C PHE A 35 2.07 -4.89 -11.49
N THR A 36 2.87 -5.67 -12.22
CA THR A 36 2.31 -6.48 -13.31
C THR A 36 1.56 -7.68 -12.76
N PRO A 37 0.61 -8.26 -13.53
CA PRO A 37 -0.11 -9.45 -13.11
C PRO A 37 0.81 -10.61 -12.71
N GLU A 38 1.94 -10.77 -13.38
CA GLU A 38 2.94 -11.81 -13.11
C GLU A 38 3.58 -11.62 -11.74
N MET A 39 3.96 -10.38 -11.41
CA MET A 39 4.53 -10.04 -10.09
C MET A 39 3.54 -10.35 -8.97
N ILE A 40 2.26 -10.00 -9.17
CA ILE A 40 1.20 -10.25 -8.20
C ILE A 40 1.03 -11.76 -7.98
N ARG A 41 0.86 -12.53 -9.05
CA ARG A 41 0.73 -14.00 -8.96
C ARG A 41 1.92 -14.63 -8.25
N HIS A 42 3.12 -14.16 -8.57
CA HIS A 42 4.35 -14.65 -7.98
C HIS A 42 4.43 -14.37 -6.48
N ALA A 43 4.13 -13.15 -6.05
CA ALA A 43 4.13 -12.75 -4.65
C ALA A 43 3.16 -13.60 -3.80
N PHE A 44 1.95 -13.87 -4.32
CA PHE A 44 0.94 -14.66 -3.62
C PHE A 44 1.12 -16.18 -3.77
N SER A 45 2.03 -16.66 -4.61
CA SER A 45 2.41 -18.08 -4.67
C SER A 45 3.26 -18.51 -3.47
N LYS A 46 3.86 -17.56 -2.75
CA LYS A 46 4.68 -17.81 -1.56
C LYS A 46 3.79 -17.94 -0.32
N LYS A 47 4.25 -18.68 0.69
CA LYS A 47 3.52 -18.77 1.97
C LYS A 47 3.54 -17.41 2.66
N GLN A 48 2.39 -16.96 3.16
CA GLN A 48 2.28 -15.63 3.80
C GLN A 48 3.18 -15.47 5.03
N GLU A 49 3.42 -16.56 5.77
CA GLU A 49 4.31 -16.58 6.94
C GLU A 49 5.74 -16.15 6.58
N ASP A 50 6.23 -16.54 5.40
CA ASP A 50 7.56 -16.17 4.91
C ASP A 50 7.64 -14.66 4.60
N VAL A 51 6.52 -14.05 4.19
CA VAL A 51 6.46 -12.63 3.83
C VAL A 51 6.44 -11.72 5.06
N PHE A 52 5.73 -12.10 6.13
CA PHE A 52 5.75 -11.35 7.38
C PHE A 52 7.11 -11.39 8.09
N GLY A 53 7.84 -12.52 7.98
CA GLY A 53 9.23 -12.60 8.44
C GLY A 53 10.14 -11.58 7.75
N ILE A 54 9.99 -11.42 6.44
CA ILE A 54 10.74 -10.44 5.64
C ILE A 54 10.48 -9.00 6.13
N PHE A 55 9.23 -8.63 6.43
CA PHE A 55 8.91 -7.29 6.92
C PHE A 55 9.64 -6.95 8.21
N LYS A 56 9.74 -7.90 9.14
CA LYS A 56 10.38 -7.68 10.44
C LYS A 56 11.89 -7.47 10.32
N ASP A 57 12.54 -8.24 9.46
CA ASP A 57 14.00 -8.24 9.34
C ASP A 57 14.51 -7.17 8.35
N LYS A 58 13.67 -6.74 7.40
CA LYS A 58 14.06 -5.85 6.29
C LYS A 58 13.32 -4.52 6.25
N ILE A 59 12.69 -4.09 7.35
CA ILE A 59 11.88 -2.86 7.38
C ILE A 59 12.65 -1.63 6.89
N ASP A 60 13.92 -1.49 7.25
CA ASP A 60 14.77 -0.37 6.83
C ASP A 60 15.05 -0.38 5.32
N GLU A 61 15.21 -1.57 4.75
CA GLU A 61 15.42 -1.75 3.31
C GLU A 61 14.13 -1.44 2.55
N ILE A 62 12.99 -1.94 3.04
CA ILE A 62 11.66 -1.64 2.49
C ILE A 62 11.39 -0.13 2.52
N ASN A 63 11.71 0.56 3.62
CA ASN A 63 11.55 2.00 3.73
C ASN A 63 12.42 2.77 2.73
N LYS A 64 13.68 2.36 2.53
CA LYS A 64 14.56 2.96 1.51
C LYS A 64 13.99 2.76 0.11
N VAL A 65 13.48 1.57 -0.16
CA VAL A 65 12.88 1.22 -1.45
C VAL A 65 11.63 2.04 -1.71
N LEU A 66 10.72 2.17 -0.74
CA LEU A 66 9.53 3.02 -0.85
C LEU A 66 9.91 4.48 -1.13
N ASN A 67 10.85 5.04 -0.36
CA ASN A 67 11.32 6.41 -0.56
C ASN A 67 11.89 6.61 -1.98
N HIS A 68 12.69 5.67 -2.47
CA HIS A 68 13.20 5.74 -3.83
C HIS A 68 12.08 5.65 -4.86
N THR A 69 11.15 4.69 -4.71
CA THR A 69 9.99 4.53 -5.58
C THR A 69 9.20 5.83 -5.68
N PHE A 70 8.92 6.53 -4.57
CA PHE A 70 8.18 7.79 -4.59
C PHE A 70 8.97 8.94 -5.24
N SER A 71 10.31 8.94 -5.15
CA SER A 71 11.15 9.92 -5.85
C SER A 71 11.11 9.82 -7.39
N LEU A 72 10.69 8.67 -7.94
CA LEU A 72 10.60 8.46 -9.40
C LEU A 72 9.37 9.17 -9.99
N GLN A 73 9.56 9.81 -11.14
CA GLN A 73 8.57 10.73 -11.73
C GLN A 73 7.42 10.03 -12.50
N SER A 74 7.60 8.82 -13.02
CA SER A 74 6.59 8.10 -13.81
C SER A 74 6.27 6.72 -13.24
N PHE A 75 5.06 6.23 -13.50
CA PHE A 75 4.66 4.87 -13.11
C PHE A 75 5.52 3.80 -13.76
N GLU A 76 5.86 3.97 -15.04
CA GLU A 76 6.77 3.08 -15.76
C GLU A 76 8.10 2.90 -15.03
N LYS A 77 8.77 4.01 -14.65
CA LYS A 77 10.03 3.95 -13.89
C LYS A 77 9.85 3.31 -12.51
N LYS A 78 8.72 3.54 -11.84
CA LYS A 78 8.41 2.89 -10.56
C LYS A 78 8.30 1.38 -10.74
N THR A 79 7.57 0.92 -11.76
CA THR A 79 7.39 -0.50 -12.07
C THR A 79 8.71 -1.16 -12.46
N GLU A 80 9.50 -0.55 -13.35
CA GLU A 80 10.84 -1.05 -13.74
C GLU A 80 11.76 -1.18 -12.52
N TYR A 81 11.77 -0.16 -11.65
CA TYR A 81 12.56 -0.20 -10.43
C TYR A 81 12.10 -1.35 -9.53
N ILE A 82 10.80 -1.49 -9.27
CA ILE A 82 10.27 -2.57 -8.44
C ILE A 82 10.64 -3.94 -9.04
N GLN A 83 10.53 -4.12 -10.35
CA GLN A 83 10.91 -5.37 -11.04
C GLN A 83 12.41 -5.70 -10.91
N SER A 84 13.26 -4.69 -10.74
CA SER A 84 14.70 -4.88 -10.55
C SER A 84 15.09 -5.29 -9.12
N LEU A 85 14.18 -5.17 -8.16
CA LEU A 85 14.45 -5.48 -6.76
C LEU A 85 14.61 -6.98 -6.52
N PRO A 86 15.28 -7.37 -5.43
CA PRO A 86 15.23 -8.74 -4.93
C PRO A 86 13.79 -9.25 -4.76
N GLU A 87 13.57 -10.50 -5.12
CA GLU A 87 12.24 -11.10 -5.24
C GLU A 87 11.47 -11.13 -3.91
N ASP A 88 12.18 -11.26 -2.80
CA ASP A 88 11.65 -11.19 -1.44
C ASP A 88 11.13 -9.79 -1.11
N ILE A 89 11.88 -8.74 -1.47
CA ILE A 89 11.46 -7.34 -1.32
C ILE A 89 10.24 -7.05 -2.21
N GLN A 90 10.25 -7.50 -3.47
CA GLN A 90 9.08 -7.35 -4.35
C GLN A 90 7.84 -7.98 -3.74
N SER A 91 7.98 -9.21 -3.24
CA SER A 91 6.87 -9.96 -2.63
C SER A 91 6.34 -9.23 -1.40
N ALA A 92 7.22 -8.73 -0.53
CA ALA A 92 6.84 -7.95 0.63
C ALA A 92 6.08 -6.68 0.24
N LEU A 93 6.58 -5.88 -0.71
CA LEU A 93 5.91 -4.66 -1.18
C LEU A 93 4.51 -4.94 -1.74
N ILE A 94 4.37 -5.99 -2.53
CA ILE A 94 3.09 -6.37 -3.14
C ILE A 94 2.11 -6.80 -2.05
N VAL A 95 2.51 -7.72 -1.17
CA VAL A 95 1.64 -8.19 -0.09
C VAL A 95 1.24 -7.04 0.83
N GLY A 96 2.17 -6.17 1.22
CA GLY A 96 1.88 -5.00 2.04
C GLY A 96 0.92 -4.02 1.35
N TYR A 97 1.08 -3.82 0.03
CA TYR A 97 0.15 -3.00 -0.75
C TYR A 97 -1.28 -3.58 -0.74
N PHE A 98 -1.44 -4.89 -0.94
CA PHE A 98 -2.76 -5.52 -0.91
C PHE A 98 -3.37 -5.53 0.49
N GLN A 99 -2.59 -5.71 1.55
CA GLN A 99 -3.04 -5.54 2.93
C GLN A 99 -3.54 -4.11 3.21
N LEU A 100 -2.84 -3.10 2.68
CA LEU A 100 -3.30 -1.72 2.76
C LEU A 100 -4.61 -1.51 2.00
N LEU A 101 -4.78 -2.11 0.81
CA LEU A 101 -6.06 -2.05 0.09
C LEU A 101 -7.20 -2.67 0.89
N GLU A 102 -6.99 -3.85 1.48
CA GLU A 102 -7.98 -4.55 2.32
C GLU A 102 -8.39 -3.70 3.53
N SER A 103 -7.43 -3.14 4.27
CA SER A 103 -7.73 -2.27 5.43
C SER A 103 -8.58 -1.04 5.09
N HIS A 104 -8.51 -0.54 3.86
CA HIS A 104 -9.31 0.60 3.38
C HIS A 104 -10.67 0.18 2.81
N ILE A 105 -10.86 -1.10 2.49
CA ILE A 105 -12.14 -1.67 2.07
C ILE A 105 -12.99 -1.98 3.31
N ASP A 106 -12.39 -2.57 4.34
CA ASP A 106 -13.08 -2.90 5.59
C ASP A 106 -13.47 -1.65 6.41
N GLY A 107 -12.72 -0.55 6.25
CA GLY A 107 -13.06 0.75 6.83
C GLY A 107 -14.32 1.42 6.27
N GLN A 108 -14.91 0.90 5.18
CA GLN A 108 -16.17 1.40 4.61
C GLN A 108 -17.39 0.49 4.86
N MET A 109 -17.25 -0.54 5.71
CA MET A 109 -18.38 -1.43 6.07
C MET A 109 -18.93 -1.22 7.49
N VAL A 110 -18.62 -0.10 8.17
CA VAL A 110 -19.16 0.21 9.52
C VAL A 110 -19.98 1.50 9.55
N GLU A 111 -20.80 1.75 8.53
CA GLU A 111 -21.94 2.67 8.61
C GLU A 111 -23.13 2.04 7.86
N GLY A 112 -23.80 1.06 8.48
CA GLY A 112 -24.92 0.40 7.82
C GLY A 112 -25.66 -0.72 8.58
N GLN A 113 -25.25 -1.10 9.79
CA GLN A 113 -26.00 -2.07 10.59
C GLN A 113 -26.18 -1.60 12.04
N ILE A 114 -27.04 -0.61 12.24
CA ILE A 114 -27.76 -0.41 13.51
C ILE A 114 -29.24 -0.21 13.21
N ALA A 115 -30.01 -1.30 13.21
CA ALA A 115 -31.40 -1.39 13.71
C ALA A 115 -32.00 -2.75 13.33
N GLY A 116 -31.61 -3.81 14.04
CA GLY A 116 -32.47 -4.96 14.22
C GLY A 116 -33.19 -4.80 15.56
N PRO A 117 -34.53 -4.77 15.63
CA PRO A 117 -35.23 -4.67 16.91
C PRO A 117 -34.96 -5.92 17.74
N THR A 118 -34.41 -5.72 18.93
CA THR A 118 -34.28 -6.73 19.98
C THR A 118 -35.66 -7.27 20.32
N ASN A 119 -35.86 -8.56 20.10
CA ASN A 119 -37.03 -9.28 20.58
C ASN A 119 -36.84 -9.52 22.10
N PRO A 120 -37.70 -9.01 23.00
CA PRO A 120 -37.63 -9.38 24.39
C PRO A 120 -38.28 -10.75 24.57
N THR A 121 -37.48 -11.73 25.00
CA THR A 121 -37.95 -12.98 25.59
C THR A 121 -38.79 -12.65 26.82
N ILE A 122 -40.06 -13.06 26.82
CA ILE A 122 -40.91 -13.07 28.01
C ILE A 122 -41.09 -14.53 28.41
N HIS A 123 -40.66 -14.85 29.65
CA HIS A 123 -41.02 -16.06 30.38
C HIS A 123 -42.45 -15.94 30.94
#